data_AF-A0ABD3RB18-F1
#
_entry.id   AF-A0ABD3RB18-F1
#
_cell.length_a   1.000
_cell.length_b   1.000
_cell.length_c   1.000
_cell.angle_alpha   90.00
_cell.angle_beta   90.00
_cell.angle_gamma   90.00
#
_symmetry.space_group_name_H-M   'P 1'
#
loop_
_entity.id
_entity.type
_entity.pdbx_description
1 polymer ?
#
loop_
_entity_poly.entity_id
_entity_poly.type
_entity_poly.pdbx_seq_one_letter_code
_entity_poly.pdbx_strand_id
1 'polypeptide(L)'
;MMRATSSTSSSALDAFANGMVGGEGPEPMPFNFGSEKTSKNFDPIGFSERAPEWLNWFREAELKHGRQAMLATVGLIVPEFVRVPGEQFSFEAIPNVLDAHDALLDSSMKQILLWVSFAEACSLAALSNMNEYDREPGNFDFDPLGLYPKDEAGRKAMKLKELKNGRLAMIAIGGMVAGSSITGHGFPYL
;
A
#
# COMPACT_ATOMS: atom_id res chain seq x y z
N MET A 1 -52.64 5.93 -2.57
CA MET A 1 -51.66 5.04 -3.25
C MET A 1 -50.27 5.65 -3.09
N MET A 2 -49.59 5.32 -1.98
CA MET A 2 -48.26 5.82 -1.65
C MET A 2 -47.27 4.67 -1.87
N ARG A 3 -46.35 4.83 -2.82
CA ARG A 3 -45.38 3.81 -3.22
C ARG A 3 -44.22 3.84 -2.23
N ALA A 4 -44.07 2.79 -1.43
CA ALA A 4 -42.93 2.61 -0.54
C ALA A 4 -41.64 2.47 -1.36
N THR A 5 -40.74 3.44 -1.25
CA THR A 5 -39.36 3.32 -1.72
C THR A 5 -38.58 2.48 -0.73
N SER A 6 -38.38 1.20 -1.05
CA SER A 6 -37.61 0.24 -0.25
C SER A 6 -36.11 0.56 -0.29
N SER A 7 -35.53 0.71 0.90
CA SER A 7 -34.12 0.94 1.20
C SER A 7 -33.28 -0.34 1.05
N THR A 8 -33.00 -0.77 -0.18
CA THR A 8 -32.32 -2.05 -0.45
C THR A 8 -30.86 -1.92 -0.92
N SER A 9 -30.11 -0.90 -0.47
CA SER A 9 -28.73 -0.65 -0.95
C SER A 9 -27.61 -0.87 0.08
N SER A 10 -27.91 -1.17 1.35
CA SER A 10 -26.88 -1.35 2.39
C SER A 10 -26.42 -2.80 2.59
N SER A 11 -27.25 -3.81 2.32
CA SER A 11 -26.93 -5.21 2.68
C SER A 11 -25.85 -5.87 1.80
N ALA A 12 -25.67 -5.42 0.55
CA ALA A 12 -24.65 -5.97 -0.35
C ALA A 12 -23.25 -5.38 -0.10
N LEU A 13 -23.16 -4.26 0.62
CA LEU A 13 -21.90 -3.61 0.99
C LEU A 13 -21.24 -4.30 2.18
N ASP A 14 -22.03 -4.73 3.16
CA ASP A 14 -21.54 -5.40 4.37
C ASP A 14 -21.18 -6.88 4.12
N ALA A 15 -21.61 -7.47 2.99
CA ALA A 15 -21.40 -8.87 2.65
C ALA A 15 -20.14 -9.16 1.80
N PHE A 16 -19.54 -8.14 1.18
CA PHE A 16 -18.35 -8.33 0.35
C PHE A 16 -17.08 -8.32 1.23
N ALA A 17 -16.23 -9.34 1.07
CA ALA A 17 -15.00 -9.52 1.83
C ALA A 17 -15.17 -9.37 3.36
N ASN A 18 -16.23 -9.95 3.93
CA ASN A 18 -16.55 -9.93 5.36
C ASN A 18 -16.72 -8.51 5.97
N GLY A 19 -17.11 -7.52 5.18
CA GLY A 19 -17.33 -6.14 5.67
C GLY A 19 -16.03 -5.35 5.90
N MET A 20 -14.91 -5.81 5.36
CA MET A 20 -13.63 -5.10 5.47
C MET A 20 -13.62 -3.79 4.67
N VAL A 21 -12.98 -2.77 5.25
CA VAL A 21 -12.81 -1.43 4.63
C VAL A 21 -12.02 -1.55 3.32
N GLY A 22 -12.49 -0.94 2.23
CA GLY A 22 -11.75 -0.88 0.95
C GLY A 22 -12.48 -1.39 -0.29
N GLY A 23 -13.71 -1.91 -0.13
CA GLY A 23 -14.68 -2.13 -1.22
C GLY A 23 -15.52 -0.90 -1.58
N GLU A 24 -15.30 0.21 -0.86
CA GLU A 24 -16.03 1.46 -1.04
C GLU A 24 -15.43 2.30 -2.18
N GLY A 25 -16.27 2.70 -3.14
CA GLY A 25 -15.85 3.64 -4.17
C GLY A 25 -16.93 4.01 -5.18
N PRO A 26 -16.88 5.23 -5.72
CA PRO A 26 -17.34 5.57 -7.05
C PRO A 26 -16.18 5.75 -8.03
N GLU A 27 -14.95 5.33 -7.69
CA GLU A 27 -13.76 5.62 -8.51
C GLU A 27 -13.81 4.83 -9.82
N PRO A 28 -13.83 5.51 -10.97
CA PRO A 28 -13.82 4.82 -12.26
C PRO A 28 -12.43 4.26 -12.52
N MET A 29 -12.36 3.02 -13.00
CA MET A 29 -11.08 2.44 -13.41
C MET A 29 -10.58 3.09 -14.71
N PRO A 30 -9.32 3.56 -14.77
CA PRO A 30 -8.73 4.01 -16.03
C PRO A 30 -8.60 2.83 -17.01
N PHE A 31 -8.75 3.10 -18.31
CA PHE A 31 -8.71 2.10 -19.40
C PHE A 31 -9.85 1.07 -19.40
N ASN A 32 -11.03 1.49 -18.96
CA ASN A 32 -12.22 0.65 -19.05
C ASN A 32 -12.85 0.75 -20.46
N PHE A 33 -12.49 -0.19 -21.35
CA PHE A 33 -13.03 -0.30 -22.71
C PHE A 33 -14.52 -0.72 -22.71
N GLY A 34 -15.41 0.17 -22.25
CA GLY A 34 -16.86 0.03 -22.38
C GLY A 34 -17.56 -0.88 -21.36
N SER A 35 -16.93 -1.23 -20.23
CA SER A 35 -17.60 -1.94 -19.13
C SER A 35 -17.91 -0.95 -18.01
N GLU A 36 -19.13 -0.88 -17.47
CA GLU A 36 -19.45 -0.01 -16.31
C GLU A 36 -18.90 -0.54 -14.98
N LYS A 37 -17.70 -1.16 -15.00
CA LYS A 37 -17.03 -1.66 -13.80
C LYS A 37 -16.48 -0.49 -13.00
N THR A 38 -17.21 -0.14 -11.94
CA THR A 38 -16.76 0.78 -10.90
C THR A 38 -15.78 0.06 -9.95
N SER A 39 -14.93 0.79 -9.22
CA SER A 39 -14.03 0.21 -8.21
C SER A 39 -14.72 -0.39 -6.99
N LYS A 40 -16.05 -0.24 -6.89
CA LYS A 40 -16.89 -0.80 -5.82
C LYS A 40 -16.85 -2.32 -5.89
N ASN A 41 -16.43 -2.97 -4.81
CA ASN A 41 -16.28 -4.43 -4.71
C ASN A 41 -15.48 -5.03 -5.88
N PHE A 42 -14.36 -4.39 -6.24
CA PHE A 42 -13.51 -4.84 -7.32
C PHE A 42 -12.78 -6.15 -6.98
N ASP A 43 -13.32 -7.28 -7.43
CA ASP A 43 -12.69 -8.60 -7.42
C ASP A 43 -13.13 -9.40 -8.66
N PRO A 44 -12.48 -9.21 -9.82
CA PRO A 44 -12.88 -9.88 -11.06
C PRO A 44 -12.57 -11.38 -11.09
N ILE A 45 -11.69 -11.87 -10.19
CA ILE A 45 -11.26 -13.28 -10.13
C ILE A 45 -11.96 -14.04 -9.00
N GLY A 46 -12.63 -13.34 -8.09
CA GLY A 46 -13.43 -13.92 -7.01
C GLY A 46 -12.58 -14.49 -5.88
N PHE A 47 -11.44 -13.87 -5.57
CA PHE A 47 -10.62 -14.27 -4.43
C PHE A 47 -11.38 -14.21 -3.10
N SER A 48 -12.33 -13.29 -2.95
CA SER A 48 -13.17 -13.17 -1.74
C SER A 48 -14.13 -14.34 -1.54
N GLU A 49 -14.61 -14.95 -2.63
CA GLU A 49 -15.55 -16.09 -2.58
C GLU A 49 -14.81 -17.42 -2.59
N ARG A 50 -13.68 -17.51 -3.31
CA ARG A 50 -12.91 -18.74 -3.46
C ARG A 50 -12.04 -19.07 -2.26
N ALA A 51 -11.58 -18.06 -1.53
CA ALA A 51 -10.65 -18.24 -0.42
C ALA A 51 -10.96 -17.26 0.74
N PRO A 52 -12.13 -17.40 1.40
CA PRO A 52 -12.53 -16.48 2.47
C PRO A 52 -11.59 -16.51 3.68
N GLU A 53 -10.94 -17.65 3.95
CA GLU A 53 -9.95 -17.79 5.04
C GLU A 53 -8.66 -16.98 4.80
N TRP A 54 -8.33 -16.71 3.53
CA TRP A 54 -7.10 -16.00 3.14
C TRP A 54 -7.30 -14.49 3.02
N LEU A 55 -8.54 -14.00 3.20
CA LEU A 55 -8.86 -12.59 3.08
C LEU A 55 -8.10 -11.71 4.09
N ASN A 56 -7.93 -12.18 5.33
CA ASN A 56 -7.14 -11.47 6.34
C ASN A 56 -5.66 -11.36 5.94
N TRP A 57 -5.12 -12.41 5.33
CA TRP A 57 -3.77 -12.42 4.79
C TRP A 57 -3.62 -11.46 3.61
N PHE A 58 -4.57 -11.44 2.68
CA PHE A 58 -4.54 -10.50 1.56
C PHE A 58 -4.61 -9.04 2.01
N ARG A 59 -5.37 -8.74 3.07
CA ARG A 59 -5.41 -7.40 3.68
C ARG A 59 -4.07 -6.99 4.28
N GLU A 60 -3.45 -7.87 5.06
CA GLU A 60 -2.13 -7.62 5.65
C GLU A 60 -1.07 -7.42 4.55
N ALA A 61 -1.10 -8.26 3.52
CA ALA A 61 -0.20 -8.14 2.37
C ALA A 61 -0.42 -6.81 1.64
N GLU A 62 -1.66 -6.41 1.37
CA GLU A 62 -2.00 -5.13 0.73
C GLU A 62 -1.44 -3.94 1.52
N LEU A 63 -1.60 -3.93 2.85
CA LEU A 63 -1.12 -2.85 3.70
C LEU A 63 0.42 -2.81 3.77
N LYS A 64 1.10 -3.97 3.84
CA LYS A 64 2.57 -4.02 3.80
C LYS A 64 3.12 -3.45 2.48
N HIS A 65 2.59 -3.91 1.34
CA HIS A 65 3.02 -3.40 0.02
C HIS A 65 2.68 -1.92 -0.14
N GLY A 66 1.50 -1.47 0.29
CA GLY A 66 1.11 -0.06 0.23
C GLY A 66 2.03 0.85 1.05
N ARG A 67 2.35 0.46 2.29
CA ARG A 67 3.26 1.23 3.16
C ARG A 67 4.69 1.28 2.61
N GLN A 68 5.22 0.14 2.14
CA GLN A 68 6.54 0.09 1.52
C GLN A 68 6.60 0.93 0.24
N ALA A 69 5.56 0.88 -0.60
CA ALA A 69 5.49 1.68 -1.82
C ALA A 69 5.41 3.19 -1.53
N MET A 70 4.64 3.61 -0.52
CA MET A 70 4.60 5.02 -0.09
C MET A 70 5.99 5.53 0.33
N LEU A 71 6.74 4.75 1.11
CA LEU A 71 8.11 5.11 1.49
C LEU A 71 9.06 5.09 0.28
N ALA A 72 8.92 4.12 -0.63
CA ALA A 72 9.75 4.01 -1.82
C ALA A 72 9.55 5.18 -2.79
N THR A 73 8.30 5.63 -3.00
CA THR A 73 8.04 6.80 -3.88
C THR A 73 8.71 8.07 -3.38
N VAL A 74 8.65 8.34 -2.07
CA VAL A 74 9.38 9.47 -1.47
C VAL A 74 10.90 9.23 -1.53
N GLY A 75 11.34 7.99 -1.27
CA GLY A 75 12.73 7.59 -1.29
C GLY A 75 13.38 7.63 -2.68
N LEU A 76 12.62 7.63 -3.77
CA LEU A 76 13.12 7.81 -5.13
C LEU A 76 13.26 9.30 -5.47
N ILE A 77 12.32 10.15 -5.03
CA ILE A 77 12.26 11.58 -5.36
C ILE A 77 13.23 12.41 -4.49
N VAL A 78 13.27 12.19 -3.18
CA VAL A 78 14.10 12.95 -2.24
C VAL A 78 15.60 12.94 -2.59
N PRO A 79 16.25 11.80 -2.90
CA PRO A 79 17.69 11.78 -3.19
C PRO A 79 18.07 12.51 -4.48
N GLU A 80 17.12 12.85 -5.34
CA GLU A 80 17.42 13.70 -6.49
C GLU A 80 17.69 15.15 -6.09
N PHE A 81 17.10 15.62 -4.98
CA PHE A 81 17.26 16.99 -4.51
C PHE A 81 18.20 17.10 -3.30
N VAL A 82 18.14 16.14 -2.38
CA VAL A 82 18.86 16.17 -1.10
C VAL A 82 19.50 14.82 -0.82
N ARG A 83 20.82 14.80 -0.68
CA ARG A 83 21.60 13.61 -0.28
C ARG A 83 22.06 13.73 1.17
N VAL A 84 22.14 12.58 1.84
CA VAL A 84 22.68 12.51 3.20
C VAL A 84 24.16 12.90 3.17
N PRO A 85 24.66 13.69 4.15
CA PRO A 85 26.07 14.07 4.20
C PRO A 85 26.99 12.84 4.27
N GLY A 86 27.76 12.62 3.20
CA GLY A 86 28.75 11.55 3.10
C GLY A 86 29.26 11.43 1.66
N GLU A 87 30.58 11.32 1.48
CA GLU A 87 31.19 11.28 0.14
C GLU A 87 30.68 10.10 -0.70
N GLN A 88 30.37 8.98 -0.04
CA GLN A 88 29.82 7.76 -0.63
C GLN A 88 28.38 7.91 -1.17
N PHE A 89 27.66 8.96 -0.76
CA PHE A 89 26.28 9.24 -1.17
C PHE A 89 26.16 10.51 -2.02
N SER A 90 27.30 11.12 -2.37
CA SER A 90 27.35 12.35 -3.16
C SER A 90 26.85 12.16 -4.59
N PHE A 91 26.44 13.26 -5.22
CA PHE A 91 26.01 13.28 -6.63
C PHE A 91 27.11 12.85 -7.60
N GLU A 92 28.39 13.01 -7.21
CA GLU A 92 29.54 12.61 -8.00
C GLU A 92 29.78 11.09 -7.93
N ALA A 93 29.50 10.47 -6.78
CA ALA A 93 29.63 9.04 -6.60
C ALA A 93 28.49 8.26 -7.24
N ILE A 94 27.25 8.79 -7.20
CA ILE A 94 26.05 8.11 -7.72
C ILE A 94 25.19 9.13 -8.49
N PRO A 95 25.38 9.26 -9.82
CA PRO A 95 24.62 10.20 -10.64
C PRO A 95 23.15 9.79 -10.80
N ASN A 96 22.86 8.48 -10.89
CA ASN A 96 21.51 7.95 -11.04
C ASN A 96 21.02 7.31 -9.74
N VAL A 97 19.80 7.65 -9.31
CA VAL A 97 19.19 7.07 -8.10
C VAL A 97 18.98 5.56 -8.22
N LEU A 98 18.72 5.05 -9.43
CA LEU A 98 18.54 3.61 -9.67
C LEU A 98 19.79 2.79 -9.36
N ASP A 99 20.96 3.30 -9.73
CA ASP A 99 22.24 2.59 -9.54
C ASP A 99 22.71 2.62 -8.07
N ALA A 100 22.03 3.40 -7.22
CA ALA A 100 22.35 3.50 -5.80
C ALA A 100 22.22 2.15 -5.07
N HIS A 101 21.28 1.29 -5.49
CA HIS A 101 21.08 -0.01 -4.88
C HIS A 101 22.34 -0.90 -5.02
N ASP A 102 22.89 -0.97 -6.23
CA ASP A 102 24.03 -1.83 -6.53
C ASP A 102 25.34 -1.23 -6.02
N ALA A 103 25.50 0.10 -6.10
CA ALA A 103 26.68 0.80 -5.61
C ALA A 103 26.83 0.73 -4.08
N LEU A 104 25.72 0.70 -3.34
CA LEU A 104 25.69 0.71 -1.88
C LEU A 104 25.41 -0.68 -1.27
N LEU A 105 25.46 -1.72 -2.10
CA LEU A 105 25.15 -3.10 -1.71
C LEU A 105 26.04 -3.58 -0.56
N ASP A 106 27.33 -3.22 -0.59
CA ASP A 106 28.31 -3.77 0.35
C ASP A 106 28.29 -3.15 1.74
N SER A 107 27.70 -1.97 1.92
CA SER A 107 27.68 -1.24 3.19
C SER A 107 26.26 -1.03 3.71
N SER A 108 25.57 -0.02 3.19
CA SER A 108 24.31 0.47 3.75
C SER A 108 23.13 -0.46 3.47
N MET A 109 23.08 -1.11 2.29
CA MET A 109 21.98 -2.03 1.97
C MET A 109 21.98 -3.28 2.85
N LYS A 110 23.15 -3.86 3.15
CA LYS A 110 23.27 -4.98 4.11
C LYS A 110 22.77 -4.62 5.50
N GLN A 111 23.10 -3.40 5.96
CA GLN A 111 22.64 -2.92 7.26
C GLN A 111 21.12 -2.75 7.29
N ILE A 112 20.53 -2.16 6.25
CA ILE A 112 19.07 -2.01 6.13
C ILE A 112 18.41 -3.40 6.09
N LEU A 113 18.92 -4.32 5.27
CA LEU A 113 18.40 -5.69 5.17
C LEU A 113 18.45 -6.41 6.52
N LEU A 114 19.52 -6.25 7.29
CA LEU A 114 19.64 -6.84 8.63
C LEU A 114 18.54 -6.33 9.57
N TRP A 115 18.31 -5.01 9.62
CA TRP A 115 17.30 -4.45 10.51
C TRP A 115 15.87 -4.73 10.05
N VAL A 116 15.62 -4.71 8.74
CA VAL A 116 14.30 -5.08 8.18
C VAL A 116 14.03 -6.56 8.41
N SER A 117 14.98 -7.45 8.15
CA SER A 117 14.80 -8.89 8.41
C SER A 117 14.57 -9.19 9.89
N PHE A 118 15.23 -8.48 10.80
CA PHE A 118 14.96 -8.59 12.23
C PHE A 118 13.54 -8.14 12.60
N ALA A 119 13.10 -6.98 12.11
CA ALA A 119 11.75 -6.48 12.33
C ALA A 119 10.68 -7.43 11.74
N GLU A 120 10.94 -7.99 10.55
CA GLU A 120 10.07 -8.99 9.95
C GLU A 120 10.02 -10.29 10.75
N ALA A 121 11.15 -10.78 11.25
CA ALA A 121 11.23 -11.98 12.10
C ALA A 121 10.39 -11.81 13.39
N CYS A 122 10.42 -10.62 14.01
CA CYS A 122 9.55 -10.31 15.14
C CYS A 122 8.06 -10.26 14.74
N SER A 123 7.74 -9.75 13.56
CA SER A 123 6.36 -9.69 13.05
C SER A 123 5.83 -11.06 12.58
N LEU A 124 6.72 -12.01 12.27
CA LEU A 124 6.40 -13.33 11.74
C LEU A 124 5.61 -14.17 12.74
N ALA A 125 5.93 -14.06 14.04
CA ALA A 125 5.19 -14.71 15.12
C ALA A 125 3.74 -14.19 15.24
N ALA A 126 3.50 -12.93 14.87
CA ALA A 126 2.16 -12.37 14.79
C ALA A 126 1.42 -12.83 13.52
N LEU A 127 2.13 -13.04 12.41
CA LEU A 127 1.58 -13.57 11.15
C LEU A 127 1.23 -15.06 11.22
N SER A 128 2.03 -15.89 11.90
CA SER A 128 1.77 -17.32 12.01
C SER A 128 0.52 -17.67 12.83
N ASN A 129 0.02 -16.73 13.63
CA ASN A 129 -1.14 -16.91 14.51
C ASN A 129 -2.28 -15.92 14.19
N MET A 130 -2.35 -15.42 12.95
CA MET A 130 -3.36 -14.43 12.52
C MET A 130 -4.82 -14.88 12.71
N ASN A 131 -5.07 -16.19 12.80
CA ASN A 131 -6.42 -16.74 13.02
C ASN A 131 -6.75 -16.99 14.50
N GLU A 132 -5.79 -16.88 15.42
CA GLU A 132 -5.97 -17.16 16.85
C GLU A 132 -6.04 -15.89 17.73
N TYR A 133 -5.53 -14.75 17.24
CA TYR A 133 -5.55 -13.48 17.96
C TYR A 133 -6.60 -12.51 17.41
N ASP A 134 -7.30 -11.77 18.30
CA ASP A 134 -8.29 -10.72 17.99
C ASP A 134 -7.63 -9.42 17.47
N ARG A 135 -6.64 -9.57 16.58
CA ARG A 135 -5.88 -8.47 15.98
C ARG A 135 -6.42 -8.20 14.59
N GLU A 136 -6.92 -6.98 14.37
CA GLU A 136 -7.27 -6.55 13.00
C GLU A 136 -6.02 -6.58 12.09
N PRO A 137 -6.12 -7.14 10.86
CA PRO A 137 -5.02 -7.15 9.92
C PRO A 137 -4.48 -5.73 9.66
N GLY A 138 -3.17 -5.55 9.81
CA GLY A 138 -2.44 -4.32 9.57
C GLY A 138 -2.33 -3.36 10.74
N ASN A 139 -3.01 -3.64 11.87
CA ASN A 139 -2.89 -2.85 13.08
C ASN A 139 -1.68 -3.30 13.90
N PHE A 140 -0.63 -2.48 14.01
CA PHE A 140 0.58 -2.76 14.81
C PHE A 140 0.59 -1.99 16.14
N ASP A 141 -0.53 -1.39 16.56
CA ASP A 141 -0.65 -0.51 17.73
C ASP A 141 0.41 0.61 17.77
N PHE A 142 0.89 0.99 16.59
CA PHE A 142 1.92 2.01 16.41
C PHE A 142 1.26 3.36 16.15
N ASP A 143 0.75 4.00 17.22
CA ASP A 143 0.26 5.38 17.18
C ASP A 143 0.93 6.25 18.26
N PRO A 144 2.22 6.61 18.07
CA PRO A 144 2.92 7.47 19.02
C PRO A 144 2.43 8.93 19.01
N LEU A 145 1.70 9.34 17.97
CA LEU A 145 1.24 10.73 17.78
C LEU A 145 -0.26 10.92 18.09
N GLY A 146 -0.99 9.84 18.43
CA GLY A 146 -2.41 9.90 18.77
C GLY A 146 -3.28 10.40 17.62
N LEU A 147 -2.84 10.24 16.37
CA LEU A 147 -3.54 10.76 15.19
C LEU A 147 -4.71 9.88 14.77
N TYR A 148 -4.85 8.70 15.38
CA TYR A 148 -5.96 7.81 15.11
C TYR A 148 -7.25 8.30 15.79
N PRO A 149 -8.29 8.69 15.03
CA PRO A 149 -9.54 9.18 15.60
C PRO A 149 -10.24 8.06 16.38
N LYS A 150 -10.91 8.42 17.47
CA LYS A 150 -11.63 7.47 18.34
C LYS A 150 -12.98 7.03 17.74
N ASP A 151 -13.53 7.81 16.81
CA ASP A 151 -14.82 7.55 16.17
C ASP A 151 -14.73 6.42 15.12
N GLU A 152 -15.66 5.47 15.12
CA GLU A 152 -15.66 4.34 14.17
C GLU A 152 -15.70 4.79 12.71
N ALA A 153 -16.51 5.81 12.38
CA ALA A 153 -16.56 6.39 11.04
C ALA A 153 -15.24 7.08 10.65
N GLY A 154 -14.61 7.76 11.61
CA GLY A 154 -13.30 8.39 11.41
C GLY A 154 -12.19 7.36 11.18
N ARG A 155 -12.23 6.23 11.89
CA ARG A 155 -11.31 5.10 11.71
C ARG A 155 -11.44 4.47 10.33
N LYS A 156 -12.67 4.20 9.87
CA LYS A 156 -12.93 3.67 8.52
C LYS A 156 -12.44 4.62 7.43
N ALA A 157 -12.71 5.92 7.58
CA ALA A 157 -12.25 6.93 6.63
C ALA A 157 -10.71 7.04 6.57
N MET A 158 -10.01 6.97 7.71
CA MET A 158 -8.55 7.00 7.76
C MET A 158 -7.92 5.74 7.13
N LYS A 159 -8.46 4.55 7.45
CA LYS A 159 -8.04 3.29 6.81
C LYS A 159 -8.22 3.34 5.29
N LEU A 160 -9.34 3.90 4.82
CA LEU A 160 -9.60 4.06 3.39
C LEU A 160 -8.62 5.03 2.72
N LYS A 161 -8.25 6.13 3.39
CA LYS A 161 -7.21 7.05 2.89
C LYS A 161 -5.85 6.36 2.76
N GLU A 162 -5.46 5.58 3.77
CA GLU A 162 -4.23 4.79 3.74
C GLU A 162 -4.22 3.82 2.56
N LEU A 163 -5.30 3.06 2.37
CA LEU A 163 -5.42 2.10 1.27
C LEU A 163 -5.35 2.77 -0.09
N LYS A 164 -6.03 3.91 -0.28
CA LYS A 164 -6.01 4.62 -1.57
C LYS A 164 -4.64 5.20 -1.89
N ASN A 165 -3.99 5.83 -0.91
CA ASN A 165 -2.63 6.35 -1.09
C ASN A 165 -1.62 5.21 -1.31
N GLY A 166 -1.77 4.09 -0.60
CA GLY A 166 -0.96 2.89 -0.79
C GLY A 166 -1.13 2.28 -2.18
N ARG A 167 -2.36 2.10 -2.66
CA ARG A 167 -2.66 1.60 -4.02
C ARG A 167 -2.10 2.50 -5.11
N LEU A 168 -2.25 3.82 -4.95
CA LEU A 168 -1.66 4.79 -5.86
C LEU A 168 -0.13 4.68 -5.87
N ALA A 169 0.50 4.61 -4.69
CA ALA A 169 1.95 4.51 -4.57
C ALA A 169 2.51 3.22 -5.18
N MET A 170 1.81 2.09 -5.06
CA MET A 170 2.21 0.81 -5.65
C MET A 170 2.31 0.89 -7.18
N ILE A 171 1.37 1.58 -7.83
CA ILE A 171 1.40 1.79 -9.28
C ILE A 171 2.45 2.86 -9.64
N ALA A 172 2.54 3.92 -8.83
CA ALA A 172 3.45 5.03 -9.07
C ALA A 172 4.92 4.58 -9.07
N ILE A 173 5.36 3.79 -8.09
CA ILE A 173 6.76 3.33 -8.03
C ILE A 173 7.13 2.44 -9.22
N GLY A 174 6.20 1.57 -9.66
CA GLY A 174 6.40 0.76 -10.87
C GLY A 174 6.57 1.62 -12.12
N GLY A 175 5.78 2.68 -12.25
CA GLY A 175 5.90 3.65 -13.33
C GLY A 175 7.19 4.49 -13.26
N MET A 176 7.59 4.93 -12.07
CA MET A 176 8.81 5.73 -11.89
C MET A 176 10.08 4.92 -12.21
N VAL A 177 10.18 3.68 -11.72
CA VAL A 177 11.34 2.81 -11.98
C VAL A 177 11.41 2.42 -13.45
N ALA A 178 10.28 2.05 -14.08
CA ALA A 178 10.24 1.73 -15.50
C ALA A 178 10.51 2.95 -16.38
N GLY A 179 9.97 4.12 -16.01
CA GLY A 179 10.21 5.38 -16.71
C GLY A 179 11.68 5.78 -16.66
N SER A 180 12.29 5.72 -15.48
CA SER A 180 13.71 6.05 -15.30
C SER A 180 14.64 5.06 -16.00
N SER A 181 14.33 3.77 -16.04
CA SER A 181 15.16 2.79 -16.75
C SER A 181 15.08 2.90 -18.28
N ILE A 182 13.93 3.32 -18.83
CA ILE A 182 13.74 3.51 -20.27
C ILE A 182 14.32 4.85 -20.74
N THR A 183 14.05 5.94 -20.00
CA THR A 183 14.50 7.29 -20.39
C THR A 183 15.94 7.54 -20.00
N GLY A 184 16.45 6.92 -18.93
CA GLY A 184 17.76 7.21 -18.36
C GLY A 184 17.84 8.59 -17.69
N HIS A 185 16.70 9.25 -17.47
CA HIS A 185 16.61 10.57 -16.85
C HIS A 185 16.10 10.46 -15.41
N GLY A 186 16.48 11.43 -14.57
CA GLY A 186 15.88 11.63 -13.24
C GLY A 186 14.48 12.26 -13.34
N PHE A 187 13.86 12.59 -12.22
CA PHE A 187 12.59 13.29 -12.14
C PHE A 187 12.60 14.56 -13.03
N PRO A 188 11.58 14.79 -13.88
CA PRO A 188 10.26 14.15 -13.98
C PRO A 188 10.17 12.93 -14.94
N TYR A 189 11.28 12.22 -15.20
CA TYR A 189 11.36 11.03 -16.05
C TYR A 189 10.90 11.26 -17.50
N LEU A 190 11.32 12.40 -18.06
CA LEU A 190 11.09 12.83 -19.45
C LEU A 190 12.35 12.68 -20.30
#